data_AF-A0A9W5QMN7-F1
#
_entry.id   AF-A0A9W5QMN7-F1
#
_cell.length_a   1.000
_cell.length_b   1.000
_cell.length_c   1.000
_cell.angle_alpha   90.00
_cell.angle_beta   90.00
_cell.angle_gamma   90.00
#
_symmetry.space_group_name_H-M   'P 1'
#
loop_
_entity.id
_entity.type
_entity.pdbx_description
1 polymer ?
#
loop_
_entity_poly.entity_id
_entity_poly.type
_entity_poly.pdbx_seq_one_letter_code
_entity_poly.pdbx_strand_id
1 'polypeptide(L)' 'MDVQTKSNEQITNMLNDWYIEIRARHLGNAHKLRLEIDKKIHNIEEDQNLLLYYSLLDFRHQYLIDHLKYW' A
#
# COMPACT_ATOMS: atom_id res chain seq x y z
N MET A 1 -22.64 -5.82 -8.23
CA MET A 1 -22.22 -4.44 -7.92
C MET A 1 -21.80 -4.21 -6.46
N ASP A 2 -22.16 -5.08 -5.49
CA ASP A 2 -21.85 -4.87 -4.05
C ASP A 2 -20.47 -5.43 -3.60
N VAL A 3 -19.98 -6.49 -4.26
CA VAL A 3 -18.74 -7.18 -3.86
C VAL A 3 -17.48 -6.34 -4.19
N GLN A 4 -17.47 -5.67 -5.33
CA GLN A 4 -16.33 -4.88 -5.79
C GLN A 4 -16.13 -3.60 -4.97
N THR A 5 -17.22 -2.92 -4.61
CA THR A 5 -17.18 -1.74 -3.72
C THR A 5 -16.65 -2.09 -2.34
N LYS A 6 -17.09 -3.21 -1.75
CA LYS A 6 -16.54 -3.72 -0.48
C LYS A 6 -15.06 -4.07 -0.57
N SER A 7 -14.62 -4.64 -1.70
CA SER A 7 -13.20 -4.95 -1.94
C SER A 7 -12.36 -3.68 -2.03
N ASN A 8 -12.83 -2.65 -2.72
CA ASN A 8 -12.11 -1.38 -2.86
C ASN A 8 -12.01 -0.64 -1.52
N GLU A 9 -13.06 -0.66 -0.69
CA GLU A 9 -13.04 -0.06 0.65
C GLU A 9 -12.01 -0.75 1.55
N GLN A 10 -11.94 -2.08 1.52
CA GLN A 10 -10.94 -2.84 2.27
C GLN A 10 -9.51 -2.49 1.86
N ILE A 11 -9.23 -2.44 0.56
CA ILE A 11 -7.89 -2.07 0.07
C ILE A 11 -7.56 -0.62 0.40
N THR A 12 -8.54 0.28 0.32
CA THR A 12 -8.36 1.70 0.70
C THR A 12 -7.92 1.82 2.16
N ASN A 13 -8.57 1.09 3.07
CA ASN A 13 -8.19 1.06 4.48
C ASN A 13 -6.79 0.50 4.70
N MET A 14 -6.43 -0.59 3.99
CA MET A 14 -5.08 -1.15 4.06
C MET A 14 -4.00 -0.17 3.56
N LEU A 15 -4.28 0.60 2.50
CA LEU A 15 -3.37 1.63 2.00
C LEU A 15 -3.21 2.78 3.00
N ASN A 16 -4.29 3.17 3.68
CA ASN A 16 -4.23 4.18 4.75
C ASN A 16 -3.37 3.71 5.94
N ASP A 17 -3.54 2.45 6.37
CA ASP A 17 -2.71 1.86 7.42
C ASP A 17 -1.24 1.80 7.00
N TRP A 18 -0.98 1.41 5.75
CA TRP A 18 0.38 1.37 5.20
C TRP A 18 1.03 2.76 5.18
N TYR A 19 0.27 3.79 4.82
CA TYR A 19 0.71 5.18 4.90
C TYR A 19 1.13 5.58 6.32
N ILE A 20 0.36 5.19 7.35
CA ILE A 20 0.68 5.46 8.75
C ILE A 20 2.00 4.78 9.14
N GLU A 21 2.17 3.50 8.80
CA GLU A 21 3.41 2.76 9.13
C GLU A 21 4.63 3.32 8.39
N ILE A 22 4.50 3.72 7.12
CA ILE A 22 5.58 4.40 6.36
C ILE A 22 5.95 5.74 7.04
N ARG A 23 4.95 6.54 7.42
CA ARG A 23 5.15 7.82 8.11
C ARG A 23 5.85 7.65 9.46
N ALA A 24 5.49 6.60 10.20
CA ALA A 24 6.10 6.24 11.49
C ALA A 24 7.48 5.56 11.33
N ARG A 25 7.90 5.25 10.10
CA ARG A 25 9.13 4.48 9.78
C ARG A 25 9.16 3.09 10.42
N HIS A 26 8.00 2.47 10.61
CA HIS A 26 7.89 1.10 11.12
C HIS A 26 8.17 0.09 9.99
N LEU A 27 9.43 -0.06 9.61
CA LEU A 27 9.84 -0.82 8.41
C LEU A 27 9.26 -2.24 8.36
N GLY A 28 9.29 -2.96 9.48
CA GLY A 28 8.78 -4.33 9.55
C GLY A 28 7.28 -4.41 9.28
N ASN A 29 6.50 -3.48 9.83
CA ASN A 29 5.05 -3.42 9.62
C ASN A 29 4.71 -2.91 8.22
N ALA A 30 5.41 -1.86 7.76
CA ALA A 30 5.23 -1.30 6.43
C ALA A 30 5.53 -2.35 5.34
N HIS A 31 6.58 -3.15 5.51
CA HIS A 31 6.89 -4.24 4.59
C HIS A 31 5.83 -5.35 4.60
N LYS A 32 5.36 -5.76 5.78
CA LYS A 32 4.28 -6.75 5.91
C LYS A 32 2.99 -6.28 5.24
N LEU A 33 2.58 -5.04 5.49
CA LEU A 33 1.38 -4.45 4.87
C LEU A 33 1.51 -4.39 3.35
N ARG A 34 2.68 -4.01 2.82
CA ARG A 34 2.92 -4.02 1.37
C ARG A 34 2.67 -5.40 0.76
N LEU A 35 3.22 -6.46 1.34
CA LEU A 35 3.03 -7.83 0.84
C LEU A 35 1.55 -8.27 0.85
N GLU A 36 0.77 -7.85 1.85
CA GLU A 36 -0.66 -8.16 1.92
C GLU A 36 -1.48 -7.34 0.91
N ILE A 37 -1.10 -6.09 0.66
CA ILE A 37 -1.71 -5.23 -0.35
C ILE A 37 -1.41 -5.78 -1.75
N ASP A 38 -0.15 -6.16 -2.05
CA ASP A 38 0.27 -6.71 -3.34
C ASP A 38 -0.57 -7.94 -3.74
N LYS A 39 -0.93 -8.80 -2.78
CA LYS A 39 -1.78 -9.97 -3.04
C LYS A 39 -3.22 -9.60 -3.45
N LYS A 40 -3.71 -8.45 -3.00
CA LYS A 40 -5.11 -8.03 -3.15
C LYS A 40 -5.30 -7.02 -4.29
N ILE A 41 -4.27 -6.21 -4.58
CA ILE A 41 -4.33 -5.09 -5.54
C ILE A 41 -4.57 -5.58 -6.99
N HIS A 42 -4.17 -6.81 -7.32
CA HIS A 42 -4.41 -7.40 -8.65
C HIS A 42 -5.91 -7.58 -8.98
N ASN A 43 -6.79 -7.57 -7.98
CA ASN A 43 -8.23 -7.73 -8.19
C ASN A 43 -8.98 -6.41 -8.38
N ILE A 44 -8.29 -5.25 -8.36
CA ILE A 44 -8.91 -3.91 -8.43
C ILE A 44 -8.45 -3.09 -9.64
N GLU A 45 -7.97 -3.75 -10.70
CA GLU A 45 -7.40 -3.09 -11.89
C GLU A 45 -8.31 -2.00 -12.52
N GLU A 46 -9.61 -2.04 -12.25
CA GLU A 46 -10.60 -1.07 -12.73
C GLU A 46 -10.59 0.26 -11.95
N ASP A 47 -10.08 0.32 -10.72
CA ASP A 47 -10.04 1.54 -9.90
C ASP A 47 -8.69 2.25 -10.01
N GLN A 48 -8.58 3.09 -11.04
CA GLN A 48 -7.36 3.83 -11.37
C GLN A 48 -6.89 4.77 -10.25
N ASN A 49 -7.80 5.31 -9.42
CA ASN A 49 -7.42 6.16 -8.31
C ASN A 49 -6.75 5.34 -7.19
N LEU A 50 -7.26 4.14 -6.95
CA LEU A 50 -6.73 3.23 -5.95
C LEU A 50 -5.35 2.67 -6.37
N LEU A 51 -5.19 2.35 -7.65
CA LEU A 51 -3.89 1.98 -8.24
C LEU A 51 -2.87 3.12 -8.16
N LEU A 52 -3.30 4.35 -8.44
CA LEU A 52 -2.46 5.54 -8.29
C LEU A 52 -2.02 5.73 -6.84
N TYR A 53 -2.94 5.60 -5.88
CA TYR A 53 -2.63 5.74 -4.47
C TYR A 53 -1.59 4.71 -4.01
N TYR A 54 -1.77 3.44 -4.40
CA TYR A 54 -0.79 2.38 -4.19
C TYR A 54 0.59 2.72 -4.76
N SER A 55 0.65 3.16 -6.02
CA SER A 55 1.91 3.47 -6.71
C SER A 55 2.71 4.57 -6.01
N LEU A 56 2.01 5.60 -5.49
CA LEU A 56 2.64 6.70 -4.75
C LEU A 56 3.20 6.24 -3.39
N LEU A 57 2.49 5.36 -2.68
CA LEU A 57 2.96 4.81 -1.42
C LEU A 57 4.13 3.84 -1.64
N ASP A 58 4.12 3.04 -2.69
CA ASP A 58 5.23 2.15 -3.01
C ASP A 58 6.51 2.93 -3.31
N PHE A 59 6.43 3.98 -4.11
CA PHE A 59 7.55 4.89 -4.33
C PHE A 59 8.12 5.45 -3.01
N ARG A 60 7.25 5.90 -2.11
CA ARG A 60 7.68 6.42 -0.80
C ARG A 60 8.31 5.35 0.09
N HIS A 61 7.77 4.13 0.06
CA HIS A 61 8.30 3.00 0.82
C HIS A 61 9.68 2.55 0.29
N GLN A 62 9.85 2.49 -1.03
CA GLN A 62 11.15 2.22 -1.68
C GLN A 62 12.18 3.26 -1.27
N TYR A 63 11.83 4.55 -1.34
CA TYR A 63 12.69 5.64 -0.88
C TYR A 63 13.11 5.49 0.58
N LEU A 64 12.18 5.13 1.47
CA LEU A 64 12.48 4.89 2.89
C LEU A 64 13.48 3.73 3.07
N ILE A 65 13.34 2.63 2.32
CA ILE A 65 14.24 1.48 2.38
C ILE A 65 15.62 1.79 1.79
N ASP A 66 15.66 2.48 0.65
CA ASP A 66 16.92 2.80 -0.03
C ASP A 66 17.79 3.75 0.80
N HIS A 67 17.17 4.65 1.56
CA HIS A 67 17.86 5.51 2.53
C HIS A 67 18.51 4.75 3.71
N LEU A 68 18.16 3.49 3.92
CA LEU A 68 18.71 2.64 4.97
C LEU A 68 19.79 1.66 4.45
N LYS A 69 19.92 1.51 3.13
CA LYS A 69 20.92 0.63 2.50
C LYS A 69 22.35 1.20 2.49
N TYR A 70 22.52 2.47 2.87
CA TYR A 70 23.80 3.18 2.84
C TYR A 70 24.32 3.60 4.23
N TRP A 71 24.01 2.82 5.26
CA TRP A 71 24.68 2.80 6.57
C TRP A 71 25.07 1.36 6.93
#